data_AF-A0AA39U6F6-F1
#
_entry.id   AF-A0AA39U6F6-F1
#
_cell.length_a   1.000
_cell.length_b   1.000
_cell.length_c   1.000
_cell.angle_alpha   90.00
_cell.angle_beta   90.00
_cell.angle_gamma   90.00
#
_symmetry.space_group_name_H-M   'P 1'
#
loop_
_entity.id
_entity.type
_entity.pdbx_description
1 polymer ?
#
loop_
_entity_poly.entity_id
_entity_poly.type
_entity_poly.pdbx_seq_one_letter_code
_entity_poly.pdbx_strand_id
1 'polypeptide(L)'
;MLAMSLDPDSSFLCQGHVIAVLVGQPKDPDWESVHTLVSALLDQSQGKCTFSWKQRKCRHGCYLALSVGISFGGGQRCVVPPSLKPSLKRMCPQFPQNLHHEDTMAQVLVTLINHIAFIHLAGFASGVFAAQLLSLFQYYAMHLRALLLSNDNLILNFANSIFSASTFNFRPKTVTVKHMDSGNLLFGWCTIPVLSQFNSKKGIHLILWDLKLVIEFPPGSTVLIPSAVLQHLNMTVDCGETRYPFMQYMAGGLFHWVDDGFQLSEDY
;
A
#
# COMPACT_ATOMS: atom_id res chain seq x y z
N MET A 1 15.15 13.50 17.69
CA MET A 1 14.14 13.38 16.62
C MET A 1 13.66 14.79 16.34
N LEU A 2 13.66 15.23 15.08
CA LEU A 2 13.16 16.55 14.72
C LEU A 2 11.67 16.42 14.43
N ALA A 3 10.83 17.18 15.14
CA ALA A 3 9.41 17.31 14.81
C ALA A 3 9.28 18.50 13.86
N MET A 4 8.70 18.27 12.68
CA MET A 4 8.50 19.31 11.68
C MET A 4 7.00 19.40 11.34
N SER A 5 6.43 20.60 11.52
CA SER A 5 5.19 20.98 10.84
C SER A 5 5.59 21.38 9.43
N LEU A 6 5.13 20.65 8.43
CA LEU A 6 5.62 20.79 7.06
C LEU A 6 4.57 21.45 6.19
N ASP A 7 5.02 22.36 5.33
CA ASP A 7 4.20 22.86 4.24
C ASP A 7 3.88 21.70 3.27
N PRO A 8 2.67 21.67 2.68
CA PRO A 8 2.37 20.79 1.56
C PRO A 8 3.42 21.00 0.45
N ASP A 9 3.83 19.92 -0.21
CA ASP A 9 4.92 19.86 -1.21
C ASP A 9 6.36 19.86 -0.63
N SER A 10 6.56 19.30 0.56
CA SER A 10 7.89 19.13 1.15
C SER A 10 8.58 17.84 0.68
N SER A 11 9.77 17.96 0.11
CA SER A 11 10.66 16.83 -0.20
C SER A 11 11.81 16.76 0.80
N PHE A 12 12.08 15.57 1.33
CA PHE A 12 13.26 15.35 2.17
C PHE A 12 14.42 14.88 1.31
N LEU A 13 15.59 15.48 1.54
CA LEU A 13 16.81 15.14 0.82
C LEU A 13 17.83 14.47 1.75
N CYS A 14 18.47 13.40 1.27
CA CYS A 14 19.71 12.88 1.83
C CYS A 14 20.77 12.92 0.73
N GLN A 15 21.87 13.63 0.95
CA GLN A 15 22.96 13.76 -0.03
C GLN A 15 22.46 14.18 -1.44
N GLY A 16 21.49 15.10 -1.49
CA GLY A 16 20.92 15.61 -2.75
C GLY A 16 19.86 14.71 -3.41
N HIS A 17 19.55 13.55 -2.84
CA HIS A 17 18.53 12.64 -3.36
C HIS A 17 17.25 12.73 -2.53
N VAL A 18 16.09 12.72 -3.19
CA VAL A 18 14.78 12.69 -2.53
C VAL A 18 14.57 11.33 -1.85
N ILE A 19 14.30 11.32 -0.54
CA ILE A 19 14.16 10.10 0.29
C ILE A 19 12.76 9.93 0.90
N ALA A 20 11.95 10.98 0.89
CA ALA A 20 10.53 10.96 1.23
C ALA A 20 9.87 12.21 0.65
N VAL A 21 8.60 12.14 0.28
CA VAL A 21 7.85 13.28 -0.24
C VAL A 21 6.51 13.40 0.48
N LEU A 22 6.25 14.56 1.06
CA LEU A 22 4.96 14.98 1.57
C LEU A 22 4.27 15.84 0.52
N VAL A 23 3.29 15.27 -0.17
CA VAL A 23 2.60 15.98 -1.26
C VAL A 23 1.42 16.80 -0.74
N GLY A 24 0.93 16.52 0.46
CA GLY A 24 -0.28 17.18 0.96
C GLY A 24 -1.52 16.71 0.20
N GLN A 25 -2.39 17.66 -0.15
CA GLN A 25 -3.71 17.42 -0.74
C GLN A 25 -3.78 17.93 -2.19
N PRO A 26 -4.57 17.32 -3.08
CA PRO A 26 -4.87 17.92 -4.38
C PRO A 26 -5.63 19.23 -4.22
N LYS A 27 -5.51 20.11 -5.22
CA LYS A 27 -6.33 21.32 -5.33
C LYS A 27 -7.73 20.97 -5.85
N ASP A 28 -8.43 20.14 -5.10
CA ASP A 28 -9.78 19.67 -5.37
C ASP A 28 -10.70 20.11 -4.22
N PRO A 29 -11.70 20.97 -4.48
CA PRO A 29 -12.61 21.45 -3.43
C PRO A 29 -13.41 20.31 -2.77
N ASP A 30 -13.59 19.18 -3.45
CA ASP A 30 -14.34 18.04 -2.93
C ASP A 30 -13.45 17.05 -2.15
N TRP A 31 -12.15 17.33 -2.01
CA TRP A 31 -11.19 16.39 -1.42
C TRP A 31 -11.51 16.01 0.03
N GLU A 32 -12.01 16.96 0.81
CA GLU A 32 -12.43 16.71 2.19
C GLU A 32 -13.53 15.64 2.26
N SER A 33 -14.51 15.75 1.35
CA SER A 33 -15.60 14.78 1.22
C SER A 33 -15.05 13.40 0.80
N VAL A 34 -14.07 13.36 -0.11
CA VAL A 34 -13.45 12.11 -0.58
C VAL A 34 -12.79 11.33 0.58
N HIS A 35 -11.90 11.96 1.34
CA HIS A 35 -11.18 11.22 2.39
C HIS A 35 -12.05 10.90 3.61
N THR A 36 -13.07 11.73 3.90
CA THR A 36 -14.06 11.45 4.95
C THR A 36 -14.94 10.28 4.57
N LEU A 37 -15.42 10.23 3.31
CA LEU A 37 -16.23 9.12 2.81
C LEU A 37 -15.46 7.80 2.83
N VAL A 38 -14.18 7.81 2.46
CA VAL A 38 -13.34 6.61 2.56
C VAL A 38 -13.26 6.09 4.00
N SER A 39 -13.09 6.98 4.97
CA SER A 39 -13.05 6.59 6.39
C SER A 39 -14.36 5.95 6.83
N ALA A 40 -15.49 6.51 6.43
CA ALA A 40 -16.81 5.96 6.72
C ALA A 40 -17.04 4.57 6.06
N LEU A 41 -16.60 4.40 4.81
CA LEU A 41 -16.71 3.11 4.11
C LEU A 41 -15.88 2.01 4.76
N LEU A 42 -14.67 2.33 5.22
CA LEU A 42 -13.81 1.37 5.92
C LEU A 42 -14.41 0.98 7.27
N ASP A 43 -14.97 1.93 8.01
CA ASP A 43 -15.66 1.66 9.27
C ASP A 43 -16.88 0.74 9.07
N GLN A 44 -17.76 1.09 8.14
CA GLN A 44 -18.96 0.29 7.83
C GLN A 44 -18.62 -1.11 7.30
N SER A 45 -17.50 -1.24 6.59
CA SER A 45 -17.05 -2.52 6.03
C SER A 45 -16.39 -3.42 7.07
N GLN A 46 -15.90 -2.86 8.18
CA GLN A 46 -15.23 -3.63 9.24
C GLN A 46 -16.12 -4.76 9.77
N GLY A 47 -17.40 -4.48 10.01
CA GLY A 47 -18.35 -5.45 10.55
C GLY A 47 -18.66 -6.63 9.61
N LYS A 48 -18.34 -6.50 8.31
CA LYS A 48 -18.56 -7.53 7.29
C LYS A 48 -17.33 -8.43 7.10
N CYS A 49 -16.18 -8.07 7.67
CA CYS A 49 -14.92 -8.76 7.45
C CYS A 49 -14.58 -9.71 8.60
N THR A 50 -14.33 -10.97 8.28
CA THR A 50 -13.88 -12.01 9.22
C THR A 50 -12.37 -12.19 9.13
N PHE A 51 -11.64 -11.72 10.14
CA PHE A 51 -10.18 -11.82 10.16
C PHE A 51 -9.72 -13.06 10.93
N SER A 52 -8.88 -13.88 10.31
CA SER A 52 -8.17 -14.97 10.97
C SER A 52 -7.19 -14.45 12.02
N TRP A 53 -6.73 -15.33 12.93
CA TRP A 53 -5.73 -14.96 13.95
C TRP A 53 -4.44 -14.38 13.34
N LYS A 54 -3.97 -14.93 12.21
CA LYS A 54 -2.79 -14.42 11.49
C LYS A 54 -3.02 -13.04 10.88
N GLN A 55 -4.24 -12.73 10.46
CA GLN A 55 -4.60 -11.40 9.96
C GLN A 55 -4.80 -10.39 11.09
N ARG A 56 -5.18 -10.85 12.29
CA ARG A 56 -5.32 -10.00 13.49
C ARG A 56 -3.98 -9.65 14.15
N LYS A 57 -2.94 -10.45 13.92
CA LYS A 57 -1.60 -10.27 14.47
C LYS A 57 -0.57 -10.40 13.35
N CYS A 58 -0.19 -9.27 12.78
CA CYS A 58 0.82 -9.22 11.72
C CYS A 58 2.18 -8.75 12.26
N ARG A 59 3.22 -8.83 11.42
CA ARG A 59 4.59 -8.39 11.77
C ARG A 59 4.67 -6.93 12.21
N HIS A 60 3.69 -6.14 11.77
CA HIS A 60 3.65 -4.69 11.90
C HIS A 60 2.72 -4.22 13.02
N GLY A 61 1.99 -5.13 13.69
CA GLY A 61 1.08 -4.79 14.79
C GLY A 61 -0.23 -5.58 14.81
N CYS A 62 -1.14 -5.18 15.69
CA CYS A 62 -2.50 -5.75 15.80
C CYS A 62 -3.51 -4.83 15.09
N TYR A 63 -3.72 -5.06 13.79
CA TYR A 63 -4.71 -4.32 13.01
C TYR A 63 -5.41 -5.23 12.01
N LEU A 64 -6.59 -4.81 11.58
CA LEU A 64 -7.46 -5.57 10.69
C LEU A 64 -7.23 -5.06 9.28
N ALA A 65 -6.41 -5.77 8.49
CA ALA A 65 -6.06 -5.35 7.14
C ALA A 65 -6.32 -6.43 6.09
N LEU A 66 -6.76 -6.00 4.91
CA LEU A 66 -6.88 -6.84 3.72
C LEU A 66 -6.10 -6.21 2.56
N SER A 67 -5.32 -7.02 1.86
CA SER A 67 -4.56 -6.60 0.69
C SER A 67 -5.16 -7.15 -0.59
N VAL A 68 -5.23 -6.37 -1.66
CA VAL A 68 -5.77 -6.78 -2.97
C VAL A 68 -4.83 -6.38 -4.09
N GLY A 69 -4.93 -7.05 -5.24
CA GLY A 69 -4.16 -6.77 -6.45
C GLY A 69 -3.10 -7.79 -6.74
N ILE A 70 -2.25 -7.47 -7.71
CA ILE A 70 -1.22 -8.37 -8.22
C ILE A 70 -0.02 -8.31 -7.30
N SER A 71 0.45 -9.47 -6.86
CA SER A 71 1.57 -9.61 -5.95
C SER A 71 2.42 -10.83 -6.31
N PHE A 72 3.59 -10.92 -5.69
CA PHE A 72 4.53 -12.03 -5.86
C PHE A 72 5.03 -12.48 -4.49
N GLY A 73 4.98 -13.78 -4.26
CA GLY A 73 5.45 -14.43 -3.03
C GLY A 73 4.54 -14.30 -1.81
N GLY A 74 5.11 -14.23 -0.61
CA GLY A 74 4.33 -14.16 0.65
C GLY A 74 3.63 -15.47 1.04
N GLY A 75 4.07 -16.62 0.52
CA GLY A 75 3.46 -17.92 0.79
C GLY A 75 2.14 -18.15 0.06
N GLN A 76 1.83 -17.31 -0.93
CA GLN A 76 0.72 -17.56 -1.84
C GLN A 76 0.96 -18.91 -2.54
N ARG A 77 -0.06 -19.76 -2.48
CA ARG A 77 -0.03 -21.06 -3.15
C ARG A 77 -0.59 -20.84 -4.55
N CYS A 78 0.12 -21.30 -5.58
CA CYS A 78 -0.53 -21.51 -6.87
C CYS A 78 -1.80 -22.34 -6.64
N VAL A 79 -2.86 -22.01 -7.38
CA VAL A 79 -4.01 -22.91 -7.54
C VAL A 79 -3.53 -24.11 -8.34
N VAL A 80 -2.88 -25.05 -7.66
CA VAL A 80 -2.51 -26.34 -8.25
C VAL A 80 -3.75 -27.22 -8.35
N PRO A 81 -3.89 -27.99 -9.45
CA PRO A 81 -4.96 -28.97 -9.60
C PRO A 81 -5.09 -29.87 -8.35
N PRO A 82 -6.32 -30.29 -7.97
CA PRO A 82 -6.57 -31.09 -6.77
C PRO A 82 -5.75 -32.38 -6.66
N SER A 83 -5.21 -32.86 -7.78
CA SER A 83 -4.43 -34.10 -7.93
C SER A 83 -2.98 -34.03 -7.41
N LEU A 84 -2.44 -32.85 -7.07
CA LEU A 84 -1.04 -32.73 -6.61
C LEU A 84 -0.87 -32.91 -5.10
N LYS A 85 0.09 -33.77 -4.69
CA LYS A 85 0.35 -34.11 -3.28
C LYS A 85 0.77 -32.87 -2.45
N PRO A 86 0.38 -32.78 -1.16
CA PRO A 86 0.71 -31.65 -0.27
C PRO A 86 2.20 -31.37 -0.08
N SER A 87 3.07 -32.38 -0.21
CA SER A 87 4.53 -32.23 -0.11
C SER A 87 5.14 -31.51 -1.32
N LEU A 88 4.55 -31.63 -2.51
CA LEU A 88 4.96 -30.92 -3.72
C LEU A 88 4.40 -29.48 -3.79
N LYS A 89 3.37 -29.14 -2.99
CA LYS A 89 2.81 -27.77 -2.89
C LYS A 89 3.78 -26.72 -2.35
N ARG A 90 4.78 -27.13 -1.55
CA ARG A 90 5.85 -26.23 -1.05
C ARG A 90 6.96 -25.97 -2.08
N MET A 91 7.00 -26.78 -3.14
CA MET A 91 7.93 -26.66 -4.27
C MET A 91 7.25 -26.04 -5.51
N CYS A 92 5.98 -25.63 -5.41
CA CYS A 92 5.36 -24.92 -6.51
C CYS A 92 6.08 -23.59 -6.73
N PRO A 93 6.57 -23.32 -7.94
CA PRO A 93 7.07 -22.01 -8.34
C PRO A 93 6.13 -20.91 -7.88
N GLN A 94 6.68 -19.83 -7.31
CA GLN A 94 5.87 -18.65 -7.04
C GLN A 94 5.76 -17.88 -8.36
N PHE A 95 4.53 -17.65 -8.80
CA PHE A 95 4.23 -16.84 -9.98
C PHE A 95 3.44 -15.59 -9.57
N PRO A 96 3.50 -14.50 -10.37
CA PRO A 96 2.62 -13.36 -10.19
C PRO A 96 1.15 -13.79 -10.25
N GLN A 97 0.34 -13.33 -9.29
CA GLN A 97 -1.11 -13.57 -9.27
C GLN A 97 -1.84 -12.49 -8.49
N ASN A 98 -3.16 -12.41 -8.69
CA ASN A 98 -4.04 -11.61 -7.85
C ASN A 98 -4.19 -12.22 -6.46
N LEU A 99 -4.19 -11.39 -5.42
CA LEU A 99 -4.44 -11.80 -4.04
C LEU A 99 -5.89 -12.30 -3.89
N HIS A 100 -6.06 -13.50 -3.33
CA HIS A 100 -7.36 -14.15 -3.13
C HIS A 100 -7.87 -14.03 -1.68
N HIS A 101 -9.18 -13.82 -1.53
CA HIS A 101 -9.90 -13.79 -0.26
C HIS A 101 -11.18 -14.62 -0.35
N GLU A 102 -11.73 -15.02 0.80
CA GLU A 102 -13.04 -15.68 0.87
C GLU A 102 -14.18 -14.74 0.43
N ASP A 103 -15.29 -15.31 -0.03
CA ASP A 103 -16.36 -14.63 -0.77
C ASP A 103 -16.84 -13.31 -0.14
N THR A 104 -17.12 -13.27 1.17
CA THR A 104 -17.58 -12.02 1.82
C THR A 104 -16.50 -10.94 1.84
N MET A 105 -15.25 -11.30 2.11
CA MET A 105 -14.13 -10.35 2.09
C MET A 105 -13.81 -9.90 0.67
N ALA A 106 -13.90 -10.81 -0.30
CA ALA A 106 -13.74 -10.49 -1.72
C ALA A 106 -14.81 -9.48 -2.19
N GLN A 107 -16.08 -9.65 -1.80
CA GLN A 107 -17.15 -8.69 -2.10
C GLN A 107 -16.90 -7.31 -1.50
N VAL A 108 -16.41 -7.25 -0.25
CA VAL A 108 -16.00 -5.98 0.37
C VAL A 108 -14.89 -5.33 -0.45
N LEU A 109 -13.83 -6.07 -0.77
CA LEU A 109 -12.71 -5.53 -1.56
C LEU A 109 -13.14 -5.04 -2.94
N VAL A 110 -13.98 -5.80 -3.65
CA VAL A 110 -14.56 -5.40 -4.95
C VAL A 110 -15.36 -4.11 -4.80
N THR A 111 -16.15 -3.98 -3.74
CA THR A 111 -16.91 -2.75 -3.46
C THR A 111 -15.96 -1.56 -3.25
N LEU A 112 -14.90 -1.74 -2.45
CA LEU A 112 -13.95 -0.66 -2.14
C LEU A 112 -13.16 -0.24 -3.38
N ILE A 113 -12.61 -1.16 -4.18
CA ILE A 113 -11.80 -0.80 -5.36
C ILE A 113 -12.62 -0.16 -6.49
N ASN A 114 -13.94 -0.43 -6.56
CA ASN A 114 -14.83 0.17 -7.54
C ASN A 114 -15.51 1.47 -7.04
N HIS A 115 -15.30 1.86 -5.79
CA HIS A 115 -15.90 3.06 -5.24
C HIS A 115 -15.11 4.31 -5.67
N ILE A 116 -15.81 5.33 -6.16
CA ILE A 116 -15.20 6.54 -6.76
C ILE A 116 -14.18 7.23 -5.84
N ALA A 117 -14.45 7.29 -4.54
CA ALA A 117 -13.54 7.91 -3.58
C ALA A 117 -12.17 7.19 -3.50
N PHE A 118 -12.14 5.85 -3.61
CA PHE A 118 -10.87 5.11 -3.66
C PHE A 118 -10.18 5.25 -5.02
N ILE A 119 -10.94 5.31 -6.12
CA ILE A 119 -10.40 5.59 -7.45
C ILE A 119 -9.71 6.97 -7.47
N HIS A 120 -10.30 7.98 -6.83
CA HIS A 120 -9.70 9.32 -6.68
C HIS A 120 -8.41 9.28 -5.84
N LEU A 121 -8.43 8.61 -4.68
CA LEU A 121 -7.23 8.43 -3.87
C LEU A 121 -6.11 7.73 -4.64
N ALA A 122 -6.45 6.64 -5.33
CA ALA A 122 -5.51 5.82 -6.08
C ALA A 122 -4.87 6.60 -7.22
N GLY A 123 -5.71 7.32 -7.99
CA GLY A 123 -5.28 8.18 -9.09
C GLY A 123 -4.42 9.35 -8.64
N PHE A 124 -4.80 10.04 -7.56
CA PHE A 124 -4.00 11.13 -7.01
C PHE A 124 -2.61 10.62 -6.60
N ALA A 125 -2.55 9.55 -5.81
CA ALA A 125 -1.30 8.92 -5.37
C ALA A 125 -0.40 8.48 -6.55
N SER A 126 -0.98 7.93 -7.62
CA SER A 126 -0.26 7.56 -8.84
C SER A 126 0.26 8.80 -9.61
N GLY A 127 -0.58 9.83 -9.76
CA GLY A 127 -0.21 11.07 -10.44
C GLY A 127 0.91 11.83 -9.74
N VAL A 128 0.87 11.91 -8.40
CA VAL A 128 1.95 12.54 -7.64
C VAL A 128 3.24 11.74 -7.69
N PHE A 129 3.15 10.41 -7.74
CA PHE A 129 4.34 9.58 -7.94
C PHE A 129 4.99 9.85 -9.30
N ALA A 130 4.20 9.99 -10.36
CA ALA A 130 4.68 10.38 -11.69
C ALA A 130 5.33 11.77 -11.70
N ALA A 131 4.73 12.73 -11.01
CA ALA A 131 5.22 14.11 -10.96
C ALA A 131 6.54 14.25 -10.17
N GLN A 132 6.69 13.50 -9.08
CA GLN A 132 7.82 13.64 -8.15
C GLN A 132 8.99 12.72 -8.52
N LEU A 133 8.72 11.55 -9.13
CA LEU A 133 9.69 10.48 -9.34
C LEU A 133 9.55 9.87 -10.76
N LEU A 134 9.57 10.71 -11.79
CA LEU A 134 9.26 10.32 -13.18
C LEU A 134 10.03 9.10 -13.69
N SER A 135 11.34 9.02 -13.47
CA SER A 135 12.14 7.87 -13.93
C SER A 135 11.74 6.57 -13.24
N LEU A 136 11.41 6.62 -11.95
CA LEU A 136 10.94 5.46 -11.21
C LEU A 136 9.52 5.07 -11.62
N PHE A 137 8.65 6.06 -11.88
CA PHE A 137 7.32 5.82 -12.44
C PHE A 137 7.40 5.11 -13.80
N GLN A 138 8.30 5.54 -14.68
CA GLN A 138 8.52 4.88 -15.98
C GLN A 138 9.01 3.44 -15.81
N TYR A 139 9.92 3.20 -14.85
CA TYR A 139 10.36 1.85 -14.50
C TYR A 139 9.17 0.97 -14.08
N TYR A 140 8.30 1.46 -13.19
CA TYR A 140 7.06 0.75 -12.80
C TYR A 140 6.15 0.49 -14.01
N ALA A 141 5.95 1.49 -14.87
CA ALA A 141 5.05 1.39 -16.01
C ALA A 141 5.50 0.34 -17.03
N MET A 142 6.81 0.27 -17.29
CA MET A 142 7.39 -0.74 -18.18
C MET A 142 7.17 -2.15 -17.62
N HIS A 143 7.46 -2.36 -16.34
CA HIS A 143 7.33 -3.69 -15.71
C HIS A 143 5.88 -4.12 -15.57
N LEU A 144 5.00 -3.22 -15.13
CA LEU A 144 3.58 -3.51 -15.02
C LEU A 144 2.97 -3.84 -16.38
N ARG A 145 3.33 -3.10 -17.43
CA ARG A 145 2.89 -3.39 -18.80
C ARG A 145 3.39 -4.75 -19.29
N ALA A 146 4.68 -5.03 -19.13
CA ALA A 146 5.25 -6.32 -19.55
C ALA A 146 4.57 -7.50 -18.82
N LEU A 147 4.34 -7.34 -17.52
CA LEU A 147 3.64 -8.31 -16.69
C LEU A 147 2.22 -8.59 -17.20
N LEU A 148 1.41 -7.54 -17.45
CA LEU A 148 0.03 -7.68 -17.93
C LEU A 148 -0.05 -8.25 -19.35
N LEU A 149 0.95 -7.98 -20.20
CA LEU A 149 1.04 -8.60 -21.53
C LEU A 149 1.42 -10.08 -21.47
N SER A 150 2.15 -10.50 -20.45
CA SER A 150 2.58 -11.90 -20.28
C SER A 150 1.47 -12.81 -19.73
N ASN A 151 0.49 -12.26 -19.01
CA ASN A 151 -0.59 -13.02 -18.38
C ASN A 151 -1.89 -12.20 -18.34
N ASP A 152 -2.84 -12.59 -19.20
CA ASP A 152 -4.15 -11.97 -19.37
C ASP A 152 -5.12 -12.21 -18.20
N ASN A 153 -4.78 -13.11 -17.26
CA ASN A 153 -5.57 -13.35 -16.06
C ASN A 153 -5.26 -12.36 -14.92
N LEU A 154 -4.25 -11.51 -15.07
CA LEU A 154 -3.89 -10.53 -14.07
C LEU A 154 -4.77 -9.29 -14.16
N ILE A 155 -5.41 -8.94 -13.05
CA ILE A 155 -6.39 -7.84 -12.98
C ILE A 155 -5.82 -6.71 -12.12
N LEU A 156 -5.80 -5.48 -12.65
CA LEU A 156 -5.44 -4.29 -11.87
C LEU A 156 -6.54 -3.91 -10.89
N ASN A 157 -6.16 -3.40 -9.72
CA ASN A 157 -7.09 -2.83 -8.76
C ASN A 157 -7.78 -1.56 -9.29
N PHE A 158 -6.98 -0.66 -9.87
CA PHE A 158 -7.42 0.64 -10.34
C PHE A 158 -6.77 0.93 -11.69
N ALA A 159 -7.57 1.21 -12.71
CA ALA A 159 -7.07 1.52 -14.05
C ALA A 159 -6.25 2.83 -14.09
N ASN A 160 -6.45 3.72 -13.12
CA ASN A 160 -5.74 5.00 -12.99
C ASN A 160 -4.57 4.97 -12.00
N SER A 161 -4.13 3.79 -11.54
CA SER A 161 -3.00 3.64 -10.63
C SER A 161 -1.87 2.80 -11.21
N ILE A 162 -0.64 3.23 -10.97
CA ILE A 162 0.59 2.54 -11.36
C ILE A 162 0.97 1.41 -10.38
N PHE A 163 0.34 1.37 -9.20
CA PHE A 163 0.63 0.37 -8.19
C PHE A 163 -0.20 -0.90 -8.43
N SER A 164 0.45 -2.05 -8.34
CA SER A 164 -0.18 -3.34 -8.63
C SER A 164 -1.03 -3.86 -7.46
N ALA A 165 -0.73 -3.41 -6.23
CA ALA A 165 -1.38 -3.89 -5.01
C ALA A 165 -1.75 -2.73 -4.08
N SER A 166 -2.73 -3.00 -3.22
CA SER A 166 -3.18 -2.05 -2.20
C SER A 166 -3.58 -2.76 -0.92
N THR A 167 -3.48 -2.08 0.22
CA THR A 167 -3.92 -2.59 1.52
C THR A 167 -4.89 -1.63 2.17
N PHE A 168 -6.04 -2.16 2.61
CA PHE A 168 -7.06 -1.46 3.37
C PHE A 168 -6.97 -1.85 4.84
N ASN A 169 -6.87 -0.85 5.73
CA ASN A 169 -6.94 -1.07 7.16
C ASN A 169 -8.32 -0.65 7.68
N PHE A 170 -9.00 -1.60 8.32
CA PHE A 170 -10.38 -1.47 8.79
C PHE A 170 -10.47 -1.06 10.27
N ARG A 171 -9.33 -0.82 10.95
CA ARG A 171 -9.33 -0.34 12.34
C ARG A 171 -9.17 1.18 12.40
N PRO A 172 -10.05 1.91 13.11
CA PRO A 172 -9.93 3.36 13.31
C PRO A 172 -8.70 3.79 14.09
N LYS A 173 -8.08 2.91 14.87
CA LYS A 173 -6.92 3.23 15.71
C LYS A 173 -5.75 2.34 15.34
N THR A 174 -5.39 2.34 14.07
CA THR A 174 -4.30 1.51 13.56
C THR A 174 -2.95 2.10 13.98
N VAL A 175 -2.24 1.34 14.80
CA VAL A 175 -0.87 1.63 15.27
C VAL A 175 0.04 0.58 14.68
N THR A 176 1.17 1.01 14.15
CA THR A 176 2.21 0.10 13.67
C THR A 176 3.41 0.14 14.59
N VAL A 177 4.04 -1.02 14.79
CA VAL A 177 5.38 -1.09 15.40
C VAL A 177 6.43 -0.74 14.35
N LYS A 178 7.66 -0.44 14.76
CA LYS A 178 8.76 -0.17 13.83
C LYS A 178 8.96 -1.32 12.85
N HIS A 179 8.86 -1.04 11.54
CA HIS A 179 9.00 -2.04 10.50
C HIS A 179 9.50 -1.49 9.17
N MET A 180 9.80 -2.40 8.25
CA MET A 180 9.99 -2.17 6.82
C MET A 180 9.04 -3.08 6.04
N ASP A 181 8.69 -2.67 4.84
CA ASP A 181 7.92 -3.47 3.88
C ASP A 181 8.87 -4.19 2.93
N SER A 182 9.69 -5.09 3.48
CA SER A 182 10.78 -5.75 2.73
C SER A 182 10.34 -6.60 1.53
N GLY A 183 9.03 -6.79 1.33
CA GLY A 183 8.47 -7.46 0.15
C GLY A 183 8.26 -6.53 -1.05
N ASN A 184 8.29 -5.22 -0.85
CA ASN A 184 8.21 -4.23 -1.93
C ASN A 184 9.55 -4.13 -2.68
N LEU A 185 9.52 -3.53 -3.85
CA LEU A 185 10.74 -3.20 -4.58
C LEU A 185 11.68 -2.36 -3.70
N LEU A 186 12.95 -2.73 -3.63
CA LEU A 186 13.92 -2.16 -2.68
C LEU A 186 14.04 -0.63 -2.78
N PHE A 187 14.22 -0.11 -4.00
CA PHE A 187 14.24 1.32 -4.30
C PHE A 187 12.85 1.85 -4.71
N GLY A 188 11.83 1.00 -4.63
CA GLY A 188 10.45 1.32 -4.92
C GLY A 188 9.81 2.10 -3.78
N TRP A 189 8.76 2.83 -4.12
CA TRP A 189 8.04 3.68 -3.18
C TRP A 189 6.63 3.16 -2.98
N CYS A 190 6.13 3.29 -1.76
CA CYS A 190 4.71 3.10 -1.46
C CYS A 190 4.06 4.46 -1.22
N THR A 191 2.73 4.49 -1.33
CA THR A 191 1.93 5.67 -1.02
C THR A 191 1.07 5.38 0.20
N ILE A 192 0.98 6.38 1.09
CA ILE A 192 0.19 6.28 2.32
C ILE A 192 -0.70 7.54 2.42
N PRO A 193 -1.91 7.51 1.84
CA PRO A 193 -2.92 8.50 2.17
C PRO A 193 -3.27 8.46 3.66
N VAL A 194 -3.34 9.64 4.27
CA VAL A 194 -3.75 9.83 5.66
C VAL A 194 -5.21 10.24 5.67
N LEU A 195 -6.08 9.30 6.03
CA LEU A 195 -7.53 9.40 5.88
C LEU A 195 -8.18 9.40 7.26
N SER A 196 -9.04 10.39 7.54
CA SER A 196 -9.93 10.57 8.72
C SER A 196 -10.01 12.05 9.14
N GLN A 197 -10.74 12.35 10.22
CA GLN A 197 -10.72 13.64 10.91
C GLN A 197 -9.94 13.50 12.24
N PHE A 198 -8.89 14.30 12.40
CA PHE A 198 -8.06 14.37 13.60
C PHE A 198 -7.26 15.67 13.65
N ASN A 199 -6.69 15.98 14.83
CA ASN A 199 -5.79 17.11 15.01
C ASN A 199 -4.34 16.69 14.74
N SER A 200 -3.81 17.09 13.59
CA SER A 200 -2.44 16.77 13.15
C SER A 200 -1.33 17.23 14.10
N LYS A 201 -1.61 18.22 14.96
CA LYS A 201 -0.65 18.71 15.96
C LYS A 201 -0.62 17.87 17.25
N LYS A 202 -1.64 17.03 17.49
CA LYS A 202 -1.79 16.27 18.73
C LYS A 202 -1.47 14.78 18.59
N GLY A 203 -1.55 14.22 17.39
CA GLY A 203 -1.30 12.79 17.18
C GLY A 203 -1.22 12.38 15.72
N ILE A 204 -1.16 11.06 15.48
CA ILE A 204 -1.20 10.46 14.13
C ILE A 204 0.04 10.81 13.26
N HIS A 205 1.20 10.91 13.89
CA HIS A 205 2.45 11.14 13.16
C HIS A 205 2.98 9.85 12.53
N LEU A 206 3.54 9.97 11.32
CA LEU A 206 4.45 8.97 10.76
C LEU A 206 5.84 9.29 11.28
N ILE A 207 6.52 8.27 11.79
CA ILE A 207 7.91 8.37 12.18
C ILE A 207 8.72 7.65 11.10
N LEU A 208 9.63 8.39 10.46
CA LEU A 208 10.69 7.80 9.63
C LEU A 208 11.92 7.65 10.52
N TRP A 209 12.08 6.45 11.07
CA TRP A 209 12.98 6.17 12.17
C TRP A 209 14.44 6.43 11.81
N ASP A 210 14.88 5.94 10.65
CA ASP A 210 16.26 6.06 10.19
C ASP A 210 16.63 7.52 9.89
N LEU A 211 15.64 8.31 9.49
CA LEU A 211 15.79 9.76 9.24
C LEU A 211 15.67 10.59 10.52
N LYS A 212 15.28 9.98 11.64
CA LYS A 212 14.96 10.66 12.91
C LYS A 212 13.92 11.78 12.74
N LEU A 213 12.97 11.58 11.83
CA LEU A 213 11.90 12.52 11.51
C LEU A 213 10.58 12.09 12.12
N VAL A 214 9.89 13.03 12.76
CA VAL A 214 8.48 12.92 13.13
C VAL A 214 7.71 13.87 12.23
N ILE A 215 6.77 13.32 11.47
CA ILE A 215 6.06 14.05 10.45
C ILE A 215 4.61 14.24 10.89
N GLU A 216 4.19 15.50 11.01
CA GLU A 216 2.79 15.88 11.18
C GLU A 216 2.06 15.78 9.84
N PHE A 217 0.95 15.03 9.78
CA PHE A 217 0.15 14.90 8.56
C PHE A 217 -1.19 15.58 8.71
N PRO A 218 -1.49 16.59 7.87
CA PRO A 218 -2.86 17.04 7.73
C PRO A 218 -3.76 15.89 7.23
N PRO A 219 -4.98 15.74 7.76
CA PRO A 219 -6.03 14.92 7.16
C PRO A 219 -6.10 15.09 5.64
N GLY A 220 -6.35 14.01 4.90
CA GLY A 220 -6.41 14.02 3.44
C GLY A 220 -5.06 14.08 2.74
N SER A 221 -3.93 14.20 3.45
CA SER A 221 -2.62 14.28 2.81
C SER A 221 -2.12 12.93 2.31
N THR A 222 -1.27 12.93 1.28
CA THR A 222 -0.56 11.73 0.81
C THR A 222 0.95 11.87 1.02
N VAL A 223 1.57 10.79 1.48
CA VAL A 223 3.03 10.67 1.58
C VAL A 223 3.53 9.53 0.72
N LEU A 224 4.72 9.72 0.15
CA LEU A 224 5.44 8.69 -0.57
C LEU A 224 6.75 8.42 0.16
N ILE A 225 7.03 7.14 0.41
CA ILE A 225 8.27 6.70 1.05
C ILE A 225 8.81 5.42 0.39
N PRO A 226 10.14 5.23 0.38
CA PRO A 226 10.75 3.94 0.02
C PRO A 226 10.63 2.96 1.20
N SER A 227 9.43 2.38 1.38
CA SER A 227 9.08 1.63 2.59
C SER A 227 9.82 0.30 2.77
N ALA A 228 10.46 -0.21 1.71
CA ALA A 228 11.29 -1.41 1.77
C ALA A 228 12.62 -1.18 2.51
N VAL A 229 13.13 0.07 2.52
CA VAL A 229 14.44 0.42 3.09
C VAL A 229 14.35 1.38 4.27
N LEU A 230 13.26 2.16 4.40
CA LEU A 230 13.06 3.05 5.54
C LEU A 230 12.24 2.37 6.64
N GLN A 231 12.85 2.25 7.81
CA GLN A 231 12.14 1.88 9.02
C GLN A 231 11.13 2.97 9.36
N HIS A 232 9.86 2.57 9.46
CA HIS A 232 8.79 3.50 9.77
C HIS A 232 7.78 2.92 10.75
N LEU A 233 7.06 3.81 11.42
CA LEU A 233 5.92 3.46 12.26
C LEU A 233 4.93 4.62 12.36
N ASN A 234 3.75 4.31 12.87
CA ASN A 234 2.67 5.28 13.11
C ASN A 234 2.36 5.33 14.60
N MET A 235 2.23 6.54 15.15
CA MET A 235 1.88 6.73 16.56
C MET A 235 0.38 6.48 16.85
N THR A 236 0.08 6.33 18.14
CA THR A 236 -1.29 6.17 18.65
C THR A 236 -2.20 7.33 18.26
N VAL A 237 -3.45 6.97 17.98
CA VAL A 237 -4.58 7.89 17.77
C VAL A 237 -5.16 8.27 19.13
N ASP A 238 -5.42 9.56 19.36
CA ASP A 238 -5.94 10.05 20.65
C ASP A 238 -7.40 9.56 20.90
N CYS A 239 -7.93 9.82 22.09
CA CYS A 239 -9.33 9.54 22.39
C CYS A 239 -10.24 10.40 21.50
N GLY A 240 -11.27 9.79 20.90
CA GLY A 240 -12.19 10.46 19.97
C GLY A 240 -11.69 10.62 18.53
N GLU A 241 -10.41 10.41 18.24
CA GLU A 241 -9.87 10.47 16.88
C GLU A 241 -9.91 9.11 16.18
N THR A 242 -9.88 9.13 14.85
CA THR A 242 -9.77 7.93 14.00
C THR A 242 -8.68 8.13 12.95
N ARG A 243 -8.20 7.04 12.36
CA ARG A 243 -7.29 6.96 11.22
C ARG A 243 -7.45 5.60 10.56
N TYR A 244 -7.73 5.60 9.26
CA TYR A 244 -7.82 4.39 8.46
C TYR A 244 -6.74 4.39 7.37
N PRO A 245 -5.61 3.69 7.58
CA PRO A 245 -4.56 3.63 6.57
C PRO A 245 -5.04 2.88 5.31
N PHE A 246 -4.84 3.51 4.17
CA PHE A 246 -4.88 2.89 2.85
C PHE A 246 -3.48 3.01 2.27
N MET A 247 -2.95 1.96 1.67
CA MET A 247 -1.63 2.00 1.06
C MET A 247 -1.66 1.40 -0.34
N GLN A 248 -0.84 1.95 -1.25
CA GLN A 248 -0.56 1.33 -2.54
C GLN A 248 0.93 1.08 -2.71
N TYR A 249 1.28 -0.06 -3.29
CA TYR A 249 2.66 -0.53 -3.44
C TYR A 249 2.76 -1.56 -4.57
N MET A 250 4.00 -1.97 -4.87
CA MET A 250 4.29 -3.03 -5.82
C MET A 250 5.38 -3.95 -5.25
N ALA A 251 5.12 -5.26 -5.28
CA ALA A 251 6.05 -6.25 -4.74
C ALA A 251 7.32 -6.34 -5.59
N GLY A 252 8.49 -6.43 -4.95
CA GLY A 252 9.78 -6.50 -5.64
C GLY A 252 9.91 -7.72 -6.55
N GLY A 253 9.33 -8.85 -6.14
CA GLY A 253 9.32 -10.09 -6.93
C GLY A 253 8.60 -9.95 -8.28
N LEU A 254 7.70 -8.98 -8.45
CA LEU A 254 7.07 -8.72 -9.76
C LEU A 254 8.08 -8.12 -10.75
N PHE A 255 9.00 -7.29 -10.27
CA PHE A 255 10.05 -6.71 -11.09
C PHE A 255 11.07 -7.78 -11.47
N HIS A 256 11.55 -8.54 -10.49
CA HIS A 256 12.45 -9.67 -10.73
C HIS A 256 11.87 -10.67 -11.73
N TRP A 257 10.58 -11.04 -11.59
CA TRP A 257 9.93 -11.92 -12.55
C TRP A 257 9.97 -11.42 -14.00
N VAL A 258 9.80 -10.11 -14.20
CA VAL A 258 9.88 -9.51 -15.55
C VAL A 258 11.34 -9.42 -16.03
N ASP A 259 12.26 -9.00 -15.16
CA ASP A 259 13.69 -8.88 -15.46
C ASP A 259 14.32 -10.24 -15.80
N ASP A 260 13.87 -11.31 -15.14
CA ASP A 260 14.29 -12.70 -15.35
C ASP A 260 13.59 -13.35 -16.57
N GLY A 261 12.87 -12.57 -17.38
CA GLY A 261 12.24 -13.06 -18.61
C GLY A 261 11.04 -13.98 -18.37
N PHE A 262 10.29 -13.74 -17.29
CA PHE A 262 9.11 -14.51 -16.88
C PHE A 262 9.45 -15.96 -16.51
N GLN A 263 10.59 -16.15 -15.84
CA GLN A 263 11.09 -17.44 -15.35
C GLN A 263 11.45 -17.35 -13.87
N LEU A 264 11.56 -18.49 -13.20
CA LEU A 264 12.09 -18.52 -11.84
C LEU A 264 13.59 -18.32 -11.89
N SER A 265 14.15 -17.68 -10.85
CA SER A 265 15.59 -17.44 -10.76
C SER A 265 16.45 -18.72 -10.67
N GLU A 266 15.85 -19.91 -10.50
CA GLU A 266 16.53 -21.21 -10.55
C GLU A 266 16.67 -21.77 -11.99
N ASP A 267 16.01 -21.17 -12.97
CA ASP A 267 15.93 -21.66 -14.36
C ASP A 267 16.81 -20.87 -15.36
N TYR A 268 17.64 -19.92 -14.87
CA TYR A 268 18.60 -19.12 -15.64
C TYR A 268 19.98 -19.79 -15.71
#